data_AF-A0A924PCW6-F1
#
_entry.id   AF-A0A924PCW6-F1
#
_cell.length_a   1.000
_cell.length_b   1.000
_cell.length_c   1.000
_cell.angle_alpha   90.00
_cell.angle_beta   90.00
_cell.angle_gamma   90.00
#
_symmetry.space_group_name_H-M   'P 1'
#
loop_
_entity.id
_entity.type
_entity.pdbx_description
1 polymer ?
#
loop_
_entity_poly.entity_id
_entity_poly.type
_entity_poly.pdbx_seq_one_letter_code
_entity_poly.pdbx_strand_id
1 'polypeptide(L)'
;MSFVQISTFSLLLLLANPVGLETSFAASCKGLDQLSSLVPLPQIAAPRWHSASDLEVATAICRSKNPESSSQINRYLDLRWQNFPPASKTVTVAGIQIEGESDEAMEFLRKLLKFHPGYGPQGPEVVSKVQSLYQINPECRKVRCAVDKIWGAELGAKFLYALAKYGMNASEIRNGGASRWSQENFDTALRALRDLPQALYPLDANANETGGNMRFVHAPEGATGNMDPDSDAEVNSNALITLFSGWDKETTLSKEYIVFHELAHNLWERRAHDRDFSVLNAKWLILGAWKVKRGEMVSITPKISQYARANPAEDFAETACAYRFAPERLKSRFPAKYEFMKSNFFKDMEFMSGNNCND
;
A
#
# COMPACT_ATOMS: atom_id res chain seq x y z
N MET A 1 -36.25 4.61 -15.75
CA MET A 1 -36.01 3.56 -14.75
C MET A 1 -34.72 2.87 -15.15
N SER A 2 -33.60 3.34 -14.63
CA SER A 2 -32.27 2.87 -15.01
C SER A 2 -31.73 1.99 -13.89
N PHE A 3 -31.43 0.73 -14.22
CA PHE A 3 -30.77 -0.20 -13.33
C PHE A 3 -29.32 0.25 -13.11
N VAL A 4 -28.97 0.47 -11.83
CA VAL A 4 -27.60 0.74 -11.39
C VAL A 4 -26.88 -0.59 -11.26
N GLN A 5 -25.80 -0.74 -12.03
CA GLN A 5 -24.93 -1.92 -12.03
C GLN A 5 -23.99 -1.80 -10.82
N ILE A 6 -24.28 -2.56 -9.76
CA ILE A 6 -23.39 -2.71 -8.60
C ILE A 6 -22.17 -3.50 -9.09
N SER A 7 -21.00 -2.86 -9.11
CA SER A 7 -19.73 -3.54 -9.32
C SER A 7 -19.41 -4.35 -8.06
N THR A 8 -19.87 -5.59 -8.04
CA THR A 8 -19.31 -6.62 -7.17
C THR A 8 -17.92 -6.94 -7.71
N PHE A 9 -16.87 -6.54 -6.97
CA PHE A 9 -15.56 -7.14 -7.17
C PHE A 9 -15.71 -8.62 -6.83
N SER A 10 -15.83 -9.45 -7.86
CA SER A 10 -15.76 -10.90 -7.72
C SER A 10 -14.36 -11.23 -7.25
N LEU A 11 -14.24 -11.56 -5.97
CA LEU A 11 -13.23 -12.47 -5.48
C LEU A 11 -13.41 -13.75 -6.30
N LEU A 12 -12.64 -13.92 -7.38
CA LEU A 12 -12.65 -15.15 -8.17
C LEU A 12 -11.96 -16.23 -7.32
N LEU A 13 -12.70 -16.76 -6.35
CA LEU A 13 -12.41 -18.04 -5.73
C LEU A 13 -12.43 -19.07 -6.86
N LEU A 14 -11.24 -19.47 -7.31
CA LEU A 14 -11.06 -20.73 -8.01
C LEU A 14 -11.50 -21.85 -7.04
N LEU A 15 -12.80 -22.16 -7.06
CA LEU A 15 -13.34 -23.40 -6.54
C LEU A 15 -12.83 -24.52 -7.44
N ALA A 16 -11.61 -24.99 -7.17
CA ALA A 16 -11.21 -26.31 -7.61
C ALA A 16 -12.18 -27.32 -6.96
N ASN A 17 -12.94 -28.02 -7.78
CA ASN A 17 -13.82 -29.11 -7.40
C ASN A 17 -13.13 -30.05 -6.38
N PRO A 18 -13.64 -30.20 -5.14
CA PRO A 18 -13.14 -31.18 -4.21
C PRO A 18 -13.92 -32.48 -4.44
N VAL A 19 -13.70 -33.13 -5.58
CA VAL A 19 -14.18 -34.51 -5.79
C VAL A 19 -12.95 -35.38 -5.90
N GLY A 20 -12.43 -35.85 -4.76
CA GLY A 20 -11.39 -36.90 -4.77
C GLY A 20 -10.42 -37.01 -3.59
N LEU A 21 -10.49 -36.17 -2.55
CA LEU A 21 -9.46 -36.14 -1.49
C LEU A 21 -9.98 -36.29 -0.05
N GLU A 22 -11.18 -36.86 0.14
CA GLU A 22 -11.77 -37.01 1.48
C GLU A 22 -11.40 -38.31 2.24
N THR A 23 -10.64 -39.25 1.67
CA THR A 23 -10.46 -40.56 2.32
C THR A 23 -9.09 -40.85 2.94
N SER A 24 -8.10 -39.95 2.90
CA SER A 24 -6.77 -40.24 3.48
C SER A 24 -6.26 -39.30 4.59
N PHE A 25 -6.94 -38.18 4.89
CA PHE A 25 -6.49 -37.25 5.95
C PHE A 25 -7.19 -37.40 7.31
N ALA A 26 -8.25 -38.21 7.40
CA ALA A 26 -9.02 -38.39 8.64
C ALA A 26 -8.31 -39.25 9.72
N ALA A 27 -7.14 -39.83 9.44
CA ALA A 27 -6.48 -40.78 10.35
C ALA A 27 -5.45 -40.15 11.33
N SER A 28 -5.09 -38.86 11.20
CA SER A 28 -3.99 -38.26 11.99
C SER A 28 -4.39 -37.20 13.02
N CYS A 29 -5.69 -36.96 13.26
CA CYS A 29 -6.16 -35.91 14.17
C CYS A 29 -6.82 -36.43 15.47
N LYS A 30 -6.49 -37.64 15.93
CA LYS A 30 -7.04 -38.23 17.18
C LYS A 30 -6.34 -37.79 18.48
N GLY A 31 -5.50 -36.74 18.43
CA GLY A 31 -4.70 -36.30 19.59
C GLY A 31 -4.98 -34.91 20.15
N LEU A 32 -5.89 -34.12 19.55
CA LEU A 32 -6.06 -32.70 19.92
C LEU A 32 -7.17 -32.41 20.95
N ASP A 33 -7.98 -33.40 21.34
CA ASP A 33 -9.07 -33.21 22.31
C ASP A 33 -8.61 -33.23 23.79
N GLN A 34 -7.32 -33.44 24.07
CA GLN A 34 -6.79 -33.50 25.45
C GLN A 34 -6.12 -32.20 25.96
N LEU A 35 -6.09 -31.12 25.18
CA LEU A 35 -5.43 -29.85 25.57
C LEU A 35 -6.35 -28.85 26.30
N SER A 36 -7.59 -29.22 26.64
CA SER A 36 -8.56 -28.32 27.27
C SER A 36 -8.40 -28.13 28.79
N SER A 37 -7.37 -28.72 29.41
CA SER A 37 -7.16 -28.68 30.88
C SER A 37 -6.01 -27.79 31.36
N LEU A 38 -5.40 -26.99 30.50
CA LEU A 38 -4.29 -26.12 30.90
C LEU A 38 -4.77 -24.70 31.22
N VAL A 39 -4.48 -24.28 32.46
CA VAL A 39 -4.28 -22.92 33.01
C VAL A 39 -5.22 -21.83 32.45
N PRO A 40 -5.97 -21.11 33.32
CA PRO A 40 -6.76 -19.96 32.87
C PRO A 40 -5.87 -19.03 32.05
N LEU A 41 -6.19 -18.89 30.75
CA LEU A 41 -5.48 -17.95 29.89
C LEU A 41 -5.56 -16.59 30.59
N PRO A 42 -4.44 -15.87 30.76
CA PRO A 42 -4.46 -14.54 31.36
C PRO A 42 -5.53 -13.72 30.65
N GLN A 43 -6.38 -13.01 31.41
CA GLN A 43 -7.47 -12.21 30.84
C GLN A 43 -6.88 -11.29 29.77
N ILE A 44 -7.11 -11.67 28.51
CA ILE A 44 -6.61 -10.93 27.37
C ILE A 44 -7.44 -9.65 27.32
N ALA A 45 -6.82 -8.51 27.60
CA ALA A 45 -7.47 -7.22 27.43
C ALA A 45 -8.16 -7.16 26.06
N ALA A 46 -9.39 -6.62 26.03
CA ALA A 46 -10.16 -6.53 24.79
C ALA A 46 -9.29 -5.91 23.68
N PRO A 47 -9.33 -6.47 22.46
CA PRO A 47 -8.53 -5.93 21.38
C PRO A 47 -8.94 -4.49 21.08
N ARG A 48 -7.95 -3.64 20.79
CA ARG A 48 -8.16 -2.28 20.30
C ARG A 48 -8.72 -2.33 18.87
N TRP A 49 -9.29 -1.21 18.39
CA TRP A 49 -9.75 -1.12 17.01
C TRP A 49 -8.62 -1.46 16.02
N HIS A 50 -7.46 -0.82 16.20
CA HIS A 50 -6.22 -1.07 15.48
C HIS A 50 -5.24 -1.97 16.24
N SER A 51 -4.37 -2.64 15.48
CA SER A 51 -3.36 -3.59 15.96
C SER A 51 -2.13 -2.96 16.62
N ALA A 52 -1.97 -1.62 16.52
CA ALA A 52 -0.99 -0.79 17.20
C ALA A 52 -1.64 0.53 17.63
N SER A 53 -1.31 1.06 18.81
CA SER A 53 -1.69 2.43 19.19
C SER A 53 -0.68 3.45 18.66
N ASP A 54 -1.07 4.72 18.61
CA ASP A 54 -0.18 5.85 18.34
C ASP A 54 1.11 5.80 19.14
N LEU A 55 1.06 5.46 20.44
CA LEU A 55 2.27 5.34 21.25
C LEU A 55 3.22 4.23 20.73
N GLU A 56 2.67 3.11 20.28
CA GLU A 56 3.47 2.00 19.73
C GLU A 56 4.02 2.35 18.36
N VAL A 57 3.24 3.01 17.50
CA VAL A 57 3.74 3.57 16.24
C VAL A 57 4.87 4.55 16.53
N ALA A 58 4.66 5.53 17.41
CA ALA A 58 5.65 6.56 17.75
C ALA A 58 6.95 5.99 18.32
N THR A 59 6.87 4.93 19.12
CA THR A 59 8.01 4.33 19.83
C THR A 59 8.60 3.11 19.10
N ALA A 60 8.04 2.70 17.96
CA ALA A 60 8.55 1.60 17.17
C ALA A 60 10.01 1.84 16.77
N ILE A 61 10.87 0.86 17.10
CA ILE A 61 12.33 0.99 17.04
C ILE A 61 12.82 1.39 15.65
N CYS A 62 12.25 0.76 14.62
CA CYS A 62 12.68 0.98 13.24
C CYS A 62 11.86 2.02 12.48
N ARG A 63 10.90 2.71 13.12
CA ARG A 63 10.06 3.70 12.45
C ARG A 63 10.90 4.87 11.89
N SER A 64 10.59 5.27 10.67
CA SER A 64 11.15 6.48 10.06
C SER A 64 10.63 7.73 10.77
N LYS A 65 11.47 8.37 11.60
CA LYS A 65 11.05 9.54 12.40
C LYS A 65 10.87 10.82 11.57
N ASN A 66 11.70 11.01 10.55
CA ASN A 66 11.73 12.22 9.74
C ASN A 66 11.50 11.89 8.26
N PRO A 67 10.75 12.73 7.51
CA PRO A 67 10.70 12.61 6.06
C PRO A 67 12.10 12.81 5.46
N GLU A 68 12.35 12.29 4.26
CA GLU A 68 13.59 12.57 3.55
C GLU A 68 13.67 14.07 3.25
N SER A 69 14.83 14.65 3.57
CA SER A 69 15.11 16.02 3.19
C SER A 69 15.21 16.15 1.66
N SER A 70 14.94 17.34 1.15
CA SER A 70 15.06 17.66 -0.28
C SER A 70 16.46 17.34 -0.83
N SER A 71 17.52 17.48 -0.02
CA SER A 71 18.89 17.12 -0.43
C SER A 71 19.08 15.61 -0.57
N GLN A 72 18.52 14.79 0.32
CA GLN A 72 18.55 13.33 0.21
C GLN A 72 17.77 12.84 -1.01
N ILE A 73 16.58 13.41 -1.23
CA ILE A 73 15.74 13.11 -2.40
C ILE A 73 16.47 13.47 -3.69
N ASN A 74 17.03 14.68 -3.77
CA ASN A 74 17.71 15.15 -4.97
C ASN A 74 18.94 14.31 -5.26
N ARG A 75 19.76 14.00 -4.24
CA ARG A 75 20.91 13.11 -4.38
C ARG A 75 20.51 11.73 -4.88
N TYR A 76 19.43 11.13 -4.36
CA TYR A 76 18.95 9.83 -4.83
C TYR A 76 18.59 9.87 -6.32
N LEU A 77 17.81 10.88 -6.73
CA LEU A 77 17.39 11.03 -8.12
C LEU A 77 18.58 11.29 -9.06
N ASP A 78 19.54 12.13 -8.66
CA ASP A 78 20.73 12.42 -9.46
C ASP A 78 21.60 11.17 -9.65
N LEU A 79 21.88 10.42 -8.57
CA LEU A 79 22.63 9.17 -8.66
C LEU A 79 21.90 8.13 -9.51
N ARG A 80 20.57 8.07 -9.41
CA ARG A 80 19.77 7.15 -10.22
C ARG A 80 19.90 7.47 -11.70
N TRP A 81 19.71 8.74 -12.08
CA TRP A 81 19.73 9.15 -13.48
C TRP A 81 21.13 9.13 -14.10
N GLN A 82 22.19 9.26 -13.31
CA GLN A 82 23.57 9.09 -13.78
C GLN A 82 23.84 7.69 -14.35
N ASN A 83 23.07 6.67 -13.94
CA ASN A 83 23.22 5.31 -14.45
C ASN A 83 22.56 5.09 -15.82
N PHE A 84 21.90 6.10 -16.37
CA PHE A 84 21.21 6.03 -17.67
C PHE A 84 21.78 7.07 -18.62
N PRO A 85 22.13 6.67 -19.86
CA PRO A 85 22.67 7.61 -20.83
C PRO A 85 21.62 8.71 -21.14
N PRO A 86 22.05 9.97 -21.29
CA PRO A 86 21.14 11.03 -21.71
C PRO A 86 20.68 10.79 -23.14
N ALA A 87 19.40 11.07 -23.40
CA ALA A 87 18.86 11.04 -24.75
C ALA A 87 19.56 12.07 -25.63
N SER A 88 19.96 11.65 -26.83
CA SER A 88 20.64 12.50 -27.81
C SER A 88 19.71 13.47 -28.53
N LYS A 89 18.41 13.41 -28.27
CA LYS A 89 17.37 14.16 -28.99
C LYS A 89 16.39 14.80 -28.02
N THR A 90 15.76 15.89 -28.45
CA THR A 90 14.57 16.44 -27.80
C THR A 90 13.43 15.44 -27.86
N VAL A 91 12.80 15.18 -26.71
CA VAL A 91 11.65 14.28 -26.58
C VAL A 91 10.45 15.08 -26.08
N THR A 92 9.28 14.82 -26.67
CA THR A 92 8.03 15.45 -26.23
C THR A 92 7.27 14.53 -25.27
N VAL A 93 7.00 15.01 -24.05
CA VAL A 93 6.20 14.30 -23.04
C VAL A 93 4.99 15.16 -22.66
N ALA A 94 3.78 14.70 -22.98
CA ALA A 94 2.55 15.46 -22.75
C ALA A 94 2.64 16.92 -23.29
N GLY A 95 3.29 17.10 -24.44
CA GLY A 95 3.54 18.41 -25.06
C GLY A 95 4.75 19.16 -24.54
N ILE A 96 5.40 18.72 -23.46
CA ILE A 96 6.61 19.34 -22.89
C ILE A 96 7.82 18.93 -23.70
N GLN A 97 8.65 19.87 -24.15
CA GLN A 97 9.88 19.58 -24.88
C GLN A 97 11.03 19.39 -23.88
N ILE A 98 11.55 18.17 -23.76
CA ILE A 98 12.61 17.79 -22.83
C ILE A 98 13.89 17.45 -23.60
N GLU A 99 15.04 17.92 -23.12
CA GLU A 99 16.32 17.84 -23.82
C GLU A 99 17.45 17.35 -22.91
N GLY A 100 18.26 16.41 -23.40
CA GLY A 100 19.45 15.91 -22.71
C GLY A 100 19.16 15.36 -21.31
N GLU A 101 18.04 14.64 -21.16
CA GLU A 101 17.62 13.94 -19.94
C GLU A 101 17.71 12.44 -20.17
N SER A 102 17.82 11.66 -19.10
CA SER A 102 17.83 10.20 -19.19
C SER A 102 16.47 9.65 -19.62
N ASP A 103 16.47 8.50 -20.32
CA ASP A 103 15.23 7.82 -20.72
C ASP A 103 14.33 7.50 -19.52
N GLU A 104 14.93 7.17 -18.38
CA GLU A 104 14.20 6.88 -17.15
C GLU A 104 13.52 8.13 -16.55
N ALA A 105 14.23 9.27 -16.48
CA ALA A 105 13.63 10.51 -15.99
C ALA A 105 12.42 10.92 -16.86
N MET A 106 12.56 10.78 -18.18
CA MET A 106 11.46 11.03 -19.12
C MET A 106 10.29 10.06 -18.92
N GLU A 107 10.57 8.79 -18.63
CA GLU A 107 9.53 7.79 -18.35
C GLU A 107 8.79 8.10 -17.04
N PHE A 108 9.48 8.55 -16.00
CA PHE A 108 8.80 9.00 -14.78
C PHE A 108 7.93 10.23 -15.03
N LEU A 109 8.39 11.20 -15.82
CA LEU A 109 7.54 12.32 -16.22
C LEU A 109 6.30 11.84 -16.98
N ARG A 110 6.44 10.89 -17.93
CA ARG A 110 5.30 10.28 -18.63
C ARG A 110 4.33 9.64 -17.66
N LYS A 111 4.83 8.84 -16.71
CA LYS A 111 4.00 8.16 -15.71
C LYS A 111 3.24 9.15 -14.81
N LEU A 112 3.86 10.24 -14.37
CA LEU A 112 3.19 11.27 -13.58
C LEU A 112 2.09 11.99 -14.38
N LEU A 113 2.30 12.22 -15.68
CA LEU A 113 1.35 12.97 -16.53
C LEU A 113 0.34 12.09 -17.31
N LYS A 114 0.49 10.77 -17.29
CA LYS A 114 -0.40 9.84 -18.00
C LYS A 114 -1.71 9.68 -17.24
N PHE A 115 -2.82 10.13 -17.84
CA PHE A 115 -4.16 9.87 -17.33
C PHE A 115 -4.45 8.37 -17.33
N HIS A 116 -5.04 7.88 -16.24
CA HIS A 116 -5.56 6.51 -16.20
C HIS A 116 -6.67 6.36 -17.26
N PRO A 117 -6.68 5.28 -18.08
CA PRO A 117 -7.60 5.11 -19.21
C PRO A 117 -9.10 5.27 -18.90
N GLY A 118 -9.48 5.08 -17.63
CA GLY A 118 -10.87 5.19 -17.15
C GLY A 118 -11.26 6.49 -16.44
N TYR A 119 -10.36 7.48 -16.29
CA TYR A 119 -10.62 8.66 -15.44
C TYR A 119 -10.31 10.01 -16.10
N GLY A 120 -10.14 10.06 -17.42
CA GLY A 120 -9.94 11.34 -18.06
C GLY A 120 -9.60 11.25 -19.54
N PRO A 121 -9.47 12.43 -20.16
CA PRO A 121 -9.14 12.53 -21.58
C PRO A 121 -7.77 11.92 -21.87
N GLN A 122 -7.59 11.41 -23.08
CA GLN A 122 -6.35 10.80 -23.55
C GLN A 122 -5.79 11.59 -24.74
N GLY A 123 -4.47 11.57 -24.91
CA GLY A 123 -3.84 12.14 -26.11
C GLY A 123 -3.81 13.68 -26.14
N PRO A 124 -4.18 14.34 -27.26
CA PRO A 124 -3.99 15.79 -27.47
C PRO A 124 -4.64 16.70 -26.42
N GLU A 125 -5.73 16.26 -25.79
CA GLU A 125 -6.42 17.05 -24.77
C GLU A 125 -5.61 17.13 -23.46
N VAL A 126 -4.91 16.05 -23.08
CA VAL A 126 -3.95 16.05 -21.96
C VAL A 126 -2.83 17.05 -22.21
N VAL A 127 -2.29 17.05 -23.42
CA VAL A 127 -1.24 17.97 -23.87
C VAL A 127 -1.71 19.42 -23.73
N SER A 128 -2.88 19.74 -24.28
CA SER A 128 -3.45 21.09 -24.22
C SER A 128 -3.70 21.54 -22.79
N LYS A 129 -4.22 20.66 -21.93
CA LYS A 129 -4.49 20.96 -20.52
C LYS A 129 -3.22 21.21 -19.72
N VAL A 130 -2.20 20.36 -19.84
CA VAL A 130 -0.93 20.53 -19.09
C VAL A 130 -0.23 21.83 -19.50
N GLN A 131 -0.13 22.12 -20.79
CA GLN A 131 0.54 23.35 -21.25
C GLN A 131 -0.25 24.62 -20.88
N SER A 132 -1.58 24.61 -21.03
CA SER A 132 -2.40 25.79 -20.71
C SER A 132 -2.41 26.11 -19.22
N LEU A 133 -2.41 25.10 -18.35
CA LEU A 133 -2.42 25.31 -16.90
C LEU A 133 -1.07 25.74 -16.33
N TYR A 134 0.05 25.18 -16.83
CA TYR A 134 1.35 25.34 -16.17
C TYR A 134 2.39 26.12 -16.98
N GLN A 135 2.12 26.42 -18.27
CA GLN A 135 2.98 27.23 -19.15
C GLN A 135 4.45 26.75 -19.11
N ILE A 136 4.65 25.44 -19.32
CA ILE A 136 5.94 24.78 -19.11
C ILE A 136 6.92 25.11 -20.24
N ASN A 137 6.44 25.10 -21.49
CA ASN A 137 7.25 25.51 -22.62
C ASN A 137 7.20 27.03 -22.83
N PRO A 138 8.29 27.64 -23.34
CA PRO A 138 9.59 27.03 -23.65
C PRO A 138 10.56 26.99 -22.46
N GLU A 139 10.14 27.48 -21.28
CA GLU A 139 10.97 27.77 -20.11
C GLU A 139 11.68 26.53 -19.53
N CYS A 140 10.99 25.39 -19.48
CA CYS A 140 11.52 24.15 -18.92
C CYS A 140 11.88 23.14 -20.00
N ARG A 141 13.18 22.81 -20.08
CA ARG A 141 13.74 21.77 -20.96
C ARG A 141 14.20 20.51 -20.22
N LYS A 142 14.05 20.50 -18.89
CA LYS A 142 14.51 19.43 -17.98
C LYS A 142 13.34 18.86 -17.20
N VAL A 143 13.41 17.59 -16.84
CA VAL A 143 12.34 16.88 -16.12
C VAL A 143 12.08 17.54 -14.77
N ARG A 144 13.14 17.86 -14.01
CA ARG A 144 13.03 18.56 -12.72
C ARG A 144 12.31 19.91 -12.85
N CYS A 145 12.73 20.74 -13.81
CA CYS A 145 12.07 22.04 -14.05
C CYS A 145 10.57 21.85 -14.34
N ALA A 146 10.21 20.88 -15.19
CA ALA A 146 8.82 20.61 -15.52
C ALA A 146 8.01 20.18 -14.28
N VAL A 147 8.51 19.25 -13.46
CA VAL A 147 7.78 18.83 -12.26
C VAL A 147 7.70 19.94 -11.20
N ASP A 148 8.74 20.76 -11.07
CA ASP A 148 8.77 21.89 -10.15
C ASP A 148 7.78 22.98 -10.57
N LYS A 149 7.62 23.22 -11.87
CA LYS A 149 6.61 24.16 -12.40
C LYS A 149 5.19 23.66 -12.14
N ILE A 150 4.96 22.35 -12.21
CA ILE A 150 3.63 21.77 -12.01
C ILE A 150 3.27 21.74 -10.52
N TRP A 151 4.13 21.16 -9.67
CA TRP A 151 3.82 20.84 -8.27
C TRP A 151 4.56 21.71 -7.23
N GLY A 152 5.49 22.54 -7.65
CA GLY A 152 6.45 23.22 -6.77
C GLY A 152 7.70 22.38 -6.54
N ALA A 153 8.81 23.05 -6.21
CA ALA A 153 10.13 22.43 -6.11
C ALA A 153 10.20 21.28 -5.07
N GLU A 154 9.45 21.38 -3.98
CA GLU A 154 9.48 20.37 -2.92
C GLU A 154 8.61 19.16 -3.26
N LEU A 155 7.34 19.36 -3.64
CA LEU A 155 6.43 18.26 -3.99
C LEU A 155 6.80 17.58 -5.31
N GLY A 156 7.27 18.33 -6.32
CA GLY A 156 7.67 17.78 -7.62
C GLY A 156 8.80 16.75 -7.48
N ALA A 157 9.85 17.08 -6.74
CA ALA A 157 10.95 16.16 -6.44
C ALA A 157 10.47 14.95 -5.62
N LYS A 158 9.59 15.16 -4.65
CA LYS A 158 8.99 14.10 -3.81
C LYS A 158 8.13 13.12 -4.63
N PHE A 159 7.39 13.58 -5.63
CA PHE A 159 6.61 12.71 -6.53
C PHE A 159 7.51 11.85 -7.41
N LEU A 160 8.57 12.43 -7.98
CA LEU A 160 9.57 11.67 -8.72
C LEU A 160 10.25 10.64 -7.82
N TYR A 161 10.61 11.02 -6.60
CA TYR A 161 11.22 10.12 -5.63
C TYR A 161 10.32 8.95 -5.23
N ALA A 162 9.05 9.22 -4.91
CA ALA A 162 8.11 8.18 -4.54
C ALA A 162 7.88 7.18 -5.69
N LEU A 163 7.79 7.68 -6.92
CA LEU A 163 7.65 6.85 -8.11
C LEU A 163 8.92 6.04 -8.39
N ALA A 164 10.09 6.67 -8.32
CA ALA A 164 11.38 6.05 -8.64
C ALA A 164 11.84 5.04 -7.58
N LYS A 165 11.54 5.28 -6.30
CA LYS A 165 11.97 4.42 -5.19
C LYS A 165 10.95 3.37 -4.82
N TYR A 166 9.67 3.74 -4.77
CA TYR A 166 8.61 2.87 -4.26
C TYR A 166 7.64 2.38 -5.34
N GLY A 167 7.72 2.92 -6.57
CA GLY A 167 6.73 2.65 -7.63
C GLY A 167 5.38 3.34 -7.38
N MET A 168 5.32 4.30 -6.45
CA MET A 168 4.08 4.96 -6.04
C MET A 168 3.88 6.26 -6.82
N ASN A 169 2.74 6.36 -7.51
CA ASN A 169 2.42 7.56 -8.27
C ASN A 169 1.38 8.39 -7.53
N ALA A 170 1.85 9.50 -6.97
CA ALA A 170 1.07 10.44 -6.18
C ALA A 170 0.35 11.52 -7.01
N SER A 171 0.54 11.54 -8.33
CA SER A 171 0.06 12.63 -9.16
C SER A 171 -1.46 12.68 -9.23
N GLU A 172 -2.01 13.86 -8.92
CA GLU A 172 -3.41 14.19 -9.12
C GLU A 172 -3.80 14.24 -10.61
N ILE A 173 -2.82 14.47 -11.50
CA ILE A 173 -3.06 14.51 -12.95
C ILE A 173 -3.39 13.11 -13.47
N ARG A 174 -2.72 12.07 -12.97
CA ARG A 174 -2.99 10.69 -13.39
C ARG A 174 -4.38 10.21 -12.98
N ASN A 175 -4.90 10.70 -11.86
CA ASN A 175 -6.15 10.25 -11.27
C ASN A 175 -7.15 11.40 -11.32
N GLY A 176 -7.98 11.47 -12.37
CA GLY A 176 -8.87 12.61 -12.69
C GLY A 176 -9.97 12.98 -11.68
N GLY A 177 -9.88 12.48 -10.45
CA GLY A 177 -10.71 12.87 -9.30
C GLY A 177 -9.90 12.89 -8.00
N ALA A 178 -8.58 13.04 -8.07
CA ALA A 178 -7.70 13.18 -6.91
C ALA A 178 -7.46 14.67 -6.59
N SER A 179 -7.21 14.98 -5.33
CA SER A 179 -6.72 16.27 -4.89
C SER A 179 -5.20 16.34 -4.94
N ARG A 180 -4.70 17.58 -5.03
CA ARG A 180 -3.30 17.86 -4.79
C ARG A 180 -2.98 17.61 -3.32
N TRP A 181 -1.91 16.86 -3.08
CA TRP A 181 -1.35 16.68 -1.75
C TRP A 181 -0.86 17.99 -1.14
N SER A 182 -1.09 18.18 0.16
CA SER A 182 -0.27 19.11 0.95
C SER A 182 1.11 18.49 1.22
N GLN A 183 2.10 19.33 1.47
CA GLN A 183 3.45 18.85 1.80
C GLN A 183 3.48 17.98 3.06
N GLU A 184 2.77 18.40 4.10
CA GLU A 184 2.71 17.67 5.38
C GLU A 184 2.07 16.28 5.22
N ASN A 185 0.94 16.21 4.50
CA ASN A 185 0.27 14.94 4.23
C ASN A 185 1.14 14.03 3.37
N PHE A 186 1.79 14.57 2.32
CA PHE A 186 2.67 13.77 1.49
C PHE A 186 3.88 13.25 2.26
N ASP A 187 4.48 14.08 3.13
CA ASP A 187 5.60 13.67 3.98
C ASP A 187 5.20 12.58 4.97
N THR A 188 3.98 12.63 5.48
CA THR A 188 3.42 11.60 6.36
C THR A 188 3.22 10.29 5.61
N ALA A 189 2.63 10.34 4.42
CA ALA A 189 2.45 9.17 3.59
C ALA A 189 3.80 8.57 3.12
N LEU A 190 4.79 9.42 2.83
CA LEU A 190 6.14 9.01 2.45
C LEU A 190 6.89 8.31 3.60
N ARG A 191 6.69 8.75 4.87
CA ARG A 191 7.24 8.05 6.04
C ARG A 191 6.69 6.63 6.16
N ALA A 192 5.39 6.44 5.92
CA ALA A 192 4.80 5.10 5.94
C ALA A 192 5.34 4.20 4.82
N LEU A 193 5.61 4.75 3.62
CA LEU A 193 6.28 3.98 2.55
C LEU A 193 7.67 3.49 2.98
N ARG A 194 8.44 4.29 3.71
CA ARG A 194 9.77 3.89 4.21
C ARG A 194 9.73 2.84 5.29
N ASP A 195 8.62 2.73 6.01
CA ASP A 195 8.49 1.76 7.09
C ASP A 195 8.38 0.33 6.55
N LEU A 196 8.14 0.17 5.25
CA LEU A 196 8.24 -1.10 4.56
C LEU A 196 9.69 -1.33 4.08
N PRO A 197 10.31 -2.50 4.37
CA PRO A 197 11.68 -2.76 3.97
C PRO A 197 11.95 -2.58 2.48
N GLN A 198 13.12 -2.03 2.15
CA GLN A 198 13.42 -1.64 0.78
C GLN A 198 13.44 -2.84 -0.17
N ALA A 199 13.88 -4.00 0.33
CA ALA A 199 13.89 -5.27 -0.41
C ALA A 199 12.49 -5.78 -0.84
N LEU A 200 11.40 -5.17 -0.35
CA LEU A 200 10.02 -5.49 -0.74
C LEU A 200 9.50 -4.58 -1.85
N TYR A 201 10.20 -3.50 -2.19
CA TYR A 201 9.87 -2.63 -3.32
C TYR A 201 10.51 -3.07 -4.63
N PRO A 202 9.95 -2.65 -5.79
CA PRO A 202 8.60 -2.08 -5.93
C PRO A 202 7.53 -3.13 -5.61
N LEU A 203 6.38 -2.73 -5.06
CA LEU A 203 5.29 -3.69 -4.76
C LEU A 203 4.58 -4.18 -6.02
N ASP A 204 4.81 -3.51 -7.16
CA ASP A 204 4.31 -3.92 -8.45
C ASP A 204 5.47 -4.31 -9.39
N ALA A 205 5.69 -5.60 -9.56
CA ALA A 205 6.69 -6.14 -10.50
C ALA A 205 6.13 -6.22 -11.94
N ASN A 206 4.81 -6.14 -12.13
CA ASN A 206 4.12 -6.28 -13.42
C ASN A 206 3.50 -4.97 -13.92
N ALA A 207 3.81 -3.83 -13.27
CA ALA A 207 3.28 -2.49 -13.55
C ALA A 207 3.32 -2.06 -15.01
N ASN A 208 4.25 -2.65 -15.76
CA ASN A 208 4.49 -2.33 -17.15
C ASN A 208 3.45 -2.95 -18.10
N GLU A 209 2.73 -4.01 -17.72
CA GLU A 209 1.86 -4.75 -18.67
C GLU A 209 0.36 -4.46 -18.50
N THR A 210 -0.13 -4.14 -17.29
CA THR A 210 -1.56 -3.86 -17.05
C THR A 210 -1.85 -2.41 -16.63
N GLY A 211 -0.83 -1.53 -16.62
CA GLY A 211 -0.98 -0.14 -16.16
C GLY A 211 -1.16 -0.01 -14.64
N GLY A 212 -0.82 -1.08 -13.91
CA GLY A 212 -1.16 -1.31 -12.52
C GLY A 212 -0.35 -0.60 -11.46
N ASN A 213 0.34 0.53 -11.72
CA ASN A 213 1.01 1.19 -10.59
C ASN A 213 -0.05 1.54 -9.53
N MET A 214 0.17 1.08 -8.29
CA MET A 214 -0.73 1.27 -7.15
C MET A 214 -1.21 2.72 -7.06
N ARG A 215 -2.50 2.88 -6.75
CA ARG A 215 -3.15 4.19 -6.70
C ARG A 215 -2.79 4.87 -5.41
N PHE A 216 -1.66 5.56 -5.38
CA PHE A 216 -1.31 6.41 -4.24
C PHE A 216 -2.04 7.75 -4.35
N VAL A 217 -3.32 7.75 -3.97
CA VAL A 217 -4.26 8.83 -4.30
C VAL A 217 -4.71 9.54 -3.04
N HIS A 218 -4.56 10.86 -3.02
CA HIS A 218 -5.30 11.71 -2.08
C HIS A 218 -6.62 12.09 -2.74
N ALA A 219 -7.74 11.71 -2.13
CA ALA A 219 -9.07 12.03 -2.63
C ALA A 219 -9.46 13.46 -2.20
N PRO A 220 -10.27 14.16 -3.00
CA PRO A 220 -10.70 15.51 -2.69
C PRO A 220 -11.53 15.58 -1.42
N GLU A 221 -11.58 16.76 -0.83
CA GLU A 221 -12.38 17.02 0.37
C GLU A 221 -13.85 16.58 0.17
N GLY A 222 -14.40 15.91 1.17
CA GLY A 222 -15.75 15.34 1.13
C GLY A 222 -15.90 14.06 0.30
N ALA A 223 -14.85 13.58 -0.37
CA ALA A 223 -14.88 12.27 -1.00
C ALA A 223 -14.89 11.18 0.08
N THR A 224 -16.04 10.52 0.22
CA THR A 224 -16.19 9.33 1.04
C THR A 224 -15.94 8.10 0.16
N GLY A 225 -15.18 7.13 0.68
CA GLY A 225 -15.21 5.80 0.09
C GLY A 225 -16.61 5.26 0.32
N ASN A 226 -17.43 5.11 -0.73
CA ASN A 226 -18.81 4.63 -0.65
C ASN A 226 -18.92 3.33 0.17
N MET A 227 -19.05 3.45 1.49
CA MET A 227 -19.76 2.50 2.32
C MET A 227 -21.15 3.04 2.50
N ASP A 228 -22.10 2.11 2.62
CA ASP A 228 -23.51 2.30 2.91
C ASP A 228 -23.94 3.76 3.17
N PRO A 229 -24.79 4.38 2.34
CA PRO A 229 -25.22 5.77 2.52
C PRO A 229 -25.87 6.04 3.89
N ASP A 230 -26.28 4.99 4.61
CA ASP A 230 -26.82 5.07 5.97
C ASP A 230 -25.75 4.93 7.07
N SER A 231 -24.47 4.77 6.72
CA SER A 231 -23.36 4.71 7.67
C SER A 231 -22.75 6.09 7.90
N ASP A 232 -22.83 6.57 9.14
CA ASP A 232 -22.12 7.78 9.59
C ASP A 232 -20.59 7.57 9.73
N ALA A 233 -20.08 6.35 9.46
CA ALA A 233 -18.66 6.04 9.58
C ALA A 233 -17.88 6.58 8.37
N GLU A 234 -17.04 7.58 8.61
CA GLU A 234 -16.14 8.09 7.58
C GLU A 234 -15.04 7.06 7.28
N VAL A 235 -14.98 6.61 6.02
CA VAL A 235 -13.93 5.71 5.54
C VAL A 235 -12.66 6.51 5.37
N ASN A 236 -11.56 6.08 6.00
CA ASN A 236 -10.27 6.76 5.90
C ASN A 236 -9.52 6.39 4.62
N SER A 237 -9.57 5.12 4.20
CA SER A 237 -8.81 4.63 3.05
C SER A 237 -9.37 3.31 2.49
N ASN A 238 -8.74 2.79 1.44
CA ASN A 238 -9.01 1.45 0.91
C ASN A 238 -7.72 0.74 0.47
N ALA A 239 -7.84 -0.57 0.18
CA ALA A 239 -6.74 -1.44 -0.24
C ALA A 239 -6.02 -1.00 -1.53
N LEU A 240 -6.58 -0.07 -2.31
CA LEU A 240 -5.90 0.53 -3.47
C LEU A 240 -4.99 1.71 -3.09
N ILE A 241 -4.94 2.08 -1.80
CA ILE A 241 -4.26 3.25 -1.22
C ILE A 241 -4.87 4.59 -1.67
N THR A 242 -6.18 4.61 -1.88
CA THR A 242 -6.92 5.88 -1.92
C THR A 242 -7.13 6.36 -0.49
N LEU A 243 -6.65 7.56 -0.15
CA LEU A 243 -6.82 8.23 1.13
C LEU A 243 -7.96 9.23 1.01
N PHE A 244 -9.05 8.99 1.72
CA PHE A 244 -10.28 9.79 1.70
C PHE A 244 -10.24 10.94 2.71
N SER A 245 -11.29 11.78 2.72
CA SER A 245 -11.35 12.95 3.61
C SER A 245 -11.22 12.62 5.10
N GLY A 246 -11.63 11.40 5.52
CA GLY A 246 -11.47 10.96 6.90
C GLY A 246 -10.01 10.88 7.32
N TRP A 247 -9.13 10.44 6.41
CA TRP A 247 -7.70 10.36 6.66
C TRP A 247 -7.10 11.72 6.99
N ASP A 248 -7.57 12.81 6.39
CA ASP A 248 -7.03 14.16 6.66
C ASP A 248 -7.24 14.62 8.10
N LYS A 249 -8.28 14.10 8.76
CA LYS A 249 -8.67 14.43 10.15
C LYS A 249 -7.90 13.61 11.20
N GLU A 250 -7.20 12.57 10.77
CA GLU A 250 -6.43 11.69 11.65
C GLU A 250 -5.14 12.34 12.16
N THR A 251 -4.64 11.84 13.30
CA THR A 251 -3.32 12.24 13.80
C THR A 251 -2.23 11.82 12.83
N THR A 252 -1.06 12.46 12.86
CA THR A 252 0.08 12.07 12.01
C THR A 252 0.46 10.59 12.16
N LEU A 253 0.35 10.04 13.37
CA LEU A 253 0.69 8.65 13.66
C LEU A 253 -0.39 7.69 13.14
N SER A 254 -1.67 8.03 13.32
CA SER A 254 -2.79 7.31 12.69
C SER A 254 -2.67 7.32 11.17
N LYS A 255 -2.35 8.47 10.57
CA LYS A 255 -2.14 8.60 9.12
C LYS A 255 -1.07 7.65 8.59
N GLU A 256 0.07 7.56 9.30
CA GLU A 256 1.15 6.63 8.96
C GLU A 256 0.72 5.16 9.09
N TYR A 257 0.05 4.83 10.20
CA TYR A 257 -0.50 3.50 10.42
C TYR A 257 -1.46 3.09 9.30
N ILE A 258 -2.38 3.99 8.92
CA ILE A 258 -3.38 3.75 7.88
C ILE A 258 -2.69 3.50 6.53
N VAL A 259 -1.74 4.35 6.14
CA VAL A 259 -1.01 4.13 4.87
C VAL A 259 -0.27 2.78 4.91
N PHE A 260 0.38 2.44 6.03
CA PHE A 260 1.07 1.14 6.15
C PHE A 260 0.11 -0.05 6.12
N HIS A 261 -1.08 0.08 6.71
CA HIS A 261 -2.14 -0.91 6.63
C HIS A 261 -2.53 -1.18 5.17
N GLU A 262 -2.74 -0.12 4.37
CA GLU A 262 -3.07 -0.30 2.94
C GLU A 262 -1.89 -0.87 2.14
N LEU A 263 -0.65 -0.53 2.48
CA LEU A 263 0.53 -1.19 1.91
C LEU A 263 0.54 -2.69 2.20
N ALA A 264 0.08 -3.11 3.39
CA ALA A 264 0.03 -4.51 3.74
C ALA A 264 -0.99 -5.30 2.90
N HIS A 265 -2.15 -4.71 2.56
CA HIS A 265 -3.04 -5.31 1.56
C HIS A 265 -2.34 -5.51 0.22
N ASN A 266 -1.56 -4.53 -0.23
CA ASN A 266 -0.81 -4.63 -1.49
C ASN A 266 0.32 -5.69 -1.43
N LEU A 267 0.98 -5.85 -0.27
CA LEU A 267 1.95 -6.94 -0.06
C LEU A 267 1.31 -8.32 -0.20
N TRP A 268 0.10 -8.47 0.35
CA TRP A 268 -0.66 -9.71 0.25
C TRP A 268 -1.03 -10.00 -1.21
N GLU A 269 -1.65 -9.04 -1.88
CA GLU A 269 -2.13 -9.17 -3.27
C GLU A 269 -0.97 -9.39 -4.25
N ARG A 270 0.20 -8.78 -4.05
CA ARG A 270 1.39 -9.05 -4.89
C ARG A 270 1.70 -10.54 -4.93
N ARG A 271 1.63 -11.19 -3.77
CA ARG A 271 1.94 -12.62 -3.67
C ARG A 271 0.88 -13.45 -4.39
N ALA A 272 -0.32 -12.93 -4.68
CA ALA A 272 -1.40 -13.67 -5.35
C ALA A 272 -1.02 -14.28 -6.70
N HIS A 273 -0.01 -13.72 -7.37
CA HIS A 273 0.51 -14.22 -8.63
C HIS A 273 1.67 -15.21 -8.48
N ASP A 274 2.22 -15.38 -7.27
CA ASP A 274 3.25 -16.38 -6.99
C ASP A 274 2.62 -17.78 -7.01
N ARG A 275 3.33 -18.76 -7.58
CA ARG A 275 2.86 -20.15 -7.66
C ARG A 275 2.51 -20.73 -6.28
N ASP A 276 3.25 -20.29 -5.25
CA ASP A 276 3.12 -20.78 -3.89
C ASP A 276 2.06 -20.02 -3.07
N PHE A 277 1.39 -19.02 -3.65
CA PHE A 277 0.42 -18.21 -2.91
C PHE A 277 -0.74 -19.00 -2.36
N SER A 278 -1.26 -19.94 -3.13
CA SER A 278 -2.36 -20.81 -2.67
C SER A 278 -1.99 -21.52 -1.36
N VAL A 279 -0.73 -21.93 -1.21
CA VAL A 279 -0.20 -22.55 0.00
C VAL A 279 -0.06 -21.53 1.13
N LEU A 280 0.45 -20.33 0.85
CA LEU A 280 0.57 -19.26 1.84
C LEU A 280 -0.80 -18.81 2.35
N ASN A 281 -1.76 -18.63 1.45
CA ASN A 281 -3.14 -18.29 1.77
C ASN A 281 -3.80 -19.38 2.62
N ALA A 282 -3.67 -20.66 2.22
CA ALA A 282 -4.19 -21.77 3.03
C ALA A 282 -3.59 -21.79 4.45
N LYS A 283 -2.27 -21.60 4.58
CA LYS A 283 -1.60 -21.47 5.88
C LYS A 283 -2.15 -20.31 6.69
N TRP A 284 -2.35 -19.14 6.07
CA TRP A 284 -2.90 -17.96 6.73
C TRP A 284 -4.33 -18.19 7.25
N LEU A 285 -5.19 -18.79 6.42
CA LEU A 285 -6.56 -19.14 6.80
C LEU A 285 -6.60 -20.12 7.98
N ILE A 286 -5.70 -21.11 8.00
CA ILE A 286 -5.54 -22.05 9.11
C ILE A 286 -5.07 -21.32 10.38
N LEU A 287 -4.03 -20.48 10.29
CA LEU A 287 -3.51 -19.72 11.42
C LEU A 287 -4.55 -18.77 12.03
N GLY A 288 -5.38 -18.16 11.18
CA GLY A 288 -6.48 -17.32 11.61
C GLY A 288 -7.73 -18.08 12.04
N ALA A 289 -7.76 -19.42 11.91
CA ALA A 289 -8.94 -20.26 12.09
C ALA A 289 -10.18 -19.74 11.34
N TRP A 290 -9.96 -19.23 10.13
CA TRP A 290 -10.99 -18.71 9.24
C TRP A 290 -11.77 -19.86 8.60
N LYS A 291 -13.10 -19.78 8.64
CA LYS A 291 -14.02 -20.78 8.08
C LYS A 291 -15.19 -20.09 7.41
N VAL A 292 -15.76 -20.74 6.39
CA VAL A 292 -17.03 -20.30 5.82
C VAL A 292 -18.18 -20.82 6.68
N LYS A 293 -19.04 -19.94 7.18
CA LYS A 293 -20.27 -20.28 7.88
C LYS A 293 -21.42 -19.51 7.26
N ARG A 294 -22.38 -20.23 6.66
CA ARG A 294 -23.53 -19.63 5.95
C ARG A 294 -23.14 -18.63 4.85
N GLY A 295 -22.04 -18.91 4.14
CA GLY A 295 -21.53 -18.03 3.08
C GLY A 295 -20.63 -16.89 3.56
N GLU A 296 -20.49 -16.70 4.87
CA GLU A 296 -19.64 -15.64 5.45
C GLU A 296 -18.34 -16.22 6.00
N MET A 297 -17.24 -15.48 5.83
CA MET A 297 -15.97 -15.81 6.47
C MET A 297 -16.00 -15.41 7.94
N VAL A 298 -15.87 -16.39 8.83
CA VAL A 298 -15.84 -16.17 10.27
C VAL A 298 -14.58 -16.77 10.87
N SER A 299 -14.06 -16.12 11.91
CA SER A 299 -12.96 -16.66 12.73
C SER A 299 -13.48 -17.10 14.08
N ILE A 300 -13.01 -18.25 14.56
CA ILE A 300 -13.31 -18.75 15.91
C ILE A 300 -12.20 -18.47 16.92
N THR A 301 -11.10 -17.83 16.49
CA THR A 301 -9.97 -17.47 17.37
C THR A 301 -9.93 -15.97 17.64
N PRO A 302 -9.33 -15.55 18.77
CA PRO A 302 -9.01 -14.15 19.03
C PRO A 302 -8.17 -13.55 17.89
N LYS A 303 -8.35 -12.25 17.65
CA LYS A 303 -7.61 -11.48 16.65
C LYS A 303 -6.73 -10.43 17.30
N ILE A 304 -5.73 -9.94 16.54
CA ILE A 304 -4.79 -8.92 17.01
C ILE A 304 -5.48 -7.58 17.29
N SER A 305 -6.55 -7.28 16.55
CA SER A 305 -7.39 -6.08 16.71
C SER A 305 -8.87 -6.39 16.47
N GLN A 306 -9.76 -5.42 16.70
CA GLN A 306 -11.17 -5.56 16.35
C GLN A 306 -11.35 -5.54 14.83
N TYR A 307 -10.60 -4.67 14.13
CA TYR A 307 -10.71 -4.56 12.68
C TYR A 307 -10.27 -5.86 11.96
N ALA A 308 -9.25 -6.54 12.48
CA ALA A 308 -8.81 -7.87 12.04
C ALA A 308 -9.89 -8.97 12.10
N ARG A 309 -11.06 -8.71 12.73
CA ARG A 309 -12.19 -9.65 12.76
C ARG A 309 -13.08 -9.57 11.52
N ALA A 310 -12.94 -8.51 10.71
CA ALA A 310 -13.82 -8.27 9.57
C ALA A 310 -13.69 -9.36 8.50
N ASN A 311 -12.45 -9.68 8.10
CA ASN A 311 -12.17 -10.74 7.12
C ASN A 311 -10.67 -11.14 7.17
N PRO A 312 -10.24 -12.21 6.45
CA PRO A 312 -8.85 -12.64 6.45
C PRO A 312 -7.83 -11.64 5.91
N ALA A 313 -8.24 -10.74 5.01
CA ALA A 313 -7.37 -9.71 4.46
C ALA A 313 -7.09 -8.62 5.51
N GLU A 314 -8.12 -8.14 6.21
CA GLU A 314 -7.92 -7.21 7.33
C GLU A 314 -7.10 -7.83 8.46
N ASP A 315 -7.31 -9.12 8.74
CA ASP A 315 -6.47 -9.84 9.70
C ASP A 315 -5.00 -9.82 9.29
N PHE A 316 -4.71 -9.98 8.00
CA PHE A 316 -3.35 -9.93 7.48
C PHE A 316 -2.76 -8.53 7.62
N ALA A 317 -3.46 -7.50 7.13
CA ALA A 317 -2.98 -6.13 7.16
C ALA A 317 -2.74 -5.64 8.60
N GLU A 318 -3.67 -5.91 9.51
CA GLU A 318 -3.53 -5.61 10.93
C GLU A 318 -2.40 -6.41 11.58
N THR A 319 -2.20 -7.68 11.20
CA THR A 319 -1.05 -8.45 11.68
C THR A 319 0.26 -7.86 11.17
N ALA A 320 0.31 -7.32 9.95
CA ALA A 320 1.52 -6.73 9.38
C ALA A 320 1.86 -5.41 10.11
N CYS A 321 0.85 -4.59 10.38
CA CYS A 321 0.99 -3.41 11.21
C CYS A 321 1.51 -3.75 12.61
N ALA A 322 0.97 -4.79 13.27
CA ALA A 322 1.49 -5.23 14.56
C ALA A 322 2.92 -5.77 14.46
N TYR A 323 3.27 -6.49 13.39
CA TYR A 323 4.63 -6.96 13.16
C TYR A 323 5.61 -5.79 13.05
N ARG A 324 5.20 -4.70 12.39
CA ARG A 324 6.01 -3.51 12.19
C ARG A 324 6.11 -2.62 13.43
N PHE A 325 4.98 -2.31 14.07
CA PHE A 325 4.89 -1.27 15.10
C PHE A 325 4.75 -1.80 16.53
N ALA A 326 4.33 -3.05 16.72
CA ALA A 326 4.19 -3.68 18.03
C ALA A 326 4.68 -5.15 18.05
N PRO A 327 5.90 -5.44 17.54
CA PRO A 327 6.36 -6.81 17.29
C PRO A 327 6.38 -7.69 18.53
N GLU A 328 6.79 -7.16 19.69
CA GLU A 328 6.80 -7.90 20.97
C GLU A 328 5.39 -8.33 21.40
N ARG A 329 4.40 -7.46 21.19
CA ARG A 329 3.01 -7.80 21.48
C ARG A 329 2.48 -8.86 20.52
N LEU A 330 2.82 -8.78 19.25
CA LEU A 330 2.43 -9.79 18.27
C LEU A 330 3.08 -11.14 18.61
N LYS A 331 4.38 -11.15 18.91
CA LYS A 331 5.14 -12.36 19.27
C LYS A 331 4.61 -13.03 20.53
N SER A 332 4.31 -12.25 21.57
CA SER A 332 3.78 -12.79 22.83
C SER A 332 2.34 -13.31 22.70
N ARG A 333 1.46 -12.65 21.95
CA ARG A 333 0.04 -13.02 21.85
C ARG A 333 -0.29 -13.99 20.71
N PHE A 334 0.42 -13.89 19.60
CA PHE A 334 0.18 -14.66 18.37
C PHE A 334 1.51 -15.11 17.74
N PRO A 335 2.33 -15.92 18.44
CA PRO A 335 3.68 -16.29 17.99
C PRO A 335 3.69 -16.94 16.59
N ALA A 336 2.69 -17.77 16.27
CA ALA A 336 2.63 -18.41 14.95
C ALA A 336 2.39 -17.40 13.81
N LYS A 337 1.62 -16.32 14.06
CA LYS A 337 1.44 -15.23 13.10
C LYS A 337 2.69 -14.36 12.98
N TYR A 338 3.38 -14.13 14.09
CA TYR A 338 4.67 -13.45 14.11
C TYR A 338 5.68 -14.18 13.21
N GLU A 339 5.87 -15.48 13.41
CA GLU A 339 6.80 -16.30 12.61
C GLU A 339 6.37 -16.40 11.14
N PHE A 340 5.06 -16.43 10.88
CA PHE A 340 4.52 -16.39 9.52
C PHE A 340 4.93 -15.09 8.80
N MET A 341 4.75 -13.93 9.44
CA MET A 341 5.14 -12.64 8.86
C MET A 341 6.63 -12.56 8.60
N LYS A 342 7.43 -12.90 9.61
CA LYS A 342 8.90 -12.93 9.54
C LYS A 342 9.38 -13.71 8.33
N SER A 343 8.96 -14.97 8.22
CA SER A 343 9.53 -15.91 7.24
C SER A 343 8.99 -15.70 5.83
N ASN A 344 7.72 -15.27 5.68
CA ASN A 344 7.04 -15.31 4.37
C ASN A 344 6.87 -13.94 3.71
N PHE A 345 6.92 -12.84 4.48
CA PHE A 345 6.66 -11.49 3.98
C PHE A 345 7.79 -10.50 4.27
N PHE A 346 8.49 -10.67 5.40
CA PHE A 346 9.54 -9.74 5.82
C PHE A 346 10.98 -10.29 5.67
N LYS A 347 11.18 -11.43 5.00
CA LYS A 347 12.52 -11.99 4.69
C LYS A 347 13.41 -12.10 5.93
N ASP A 348 12.85 -12.59 7.03
CA ASP A 348 13.50 -12.75 8.33
C ASP A 348 13.94 -11.47 9.05
N MET A 349 13.61 -10.28 8.53
CA MET A 349 13.83 -9.01 9.25
C MET A 349 12.95 -8.92 10.49
N GLU A 350 13.57 -8.62 11.63
CA GLU A 350 12.87 -8.38 12.90
C GLU A 350 12.97 -6.92 13.33
N PHE A 351 11.85 -6.33 13.76
CA PHE A 351 11.76 -4.92 14.16
C PHE A 351 11.87 -4.67 15.68
N MET A 352 12.42 -5.64 16.42
CA MET A 352 12.58 -5.57 17.89
C MET A 352 13.96 -5.04 18.31
N SER A 353 14.87 -4.79 17.35
CA SER A 353 16.19 -4.24 17.63
C SER A 353 16.63 -3.25 16.55
N GLY A 354 17.41 -2.24 16.93
CA GLY A 354 17.86 -1.17 16.03
C GLY A 354 18.77 -1.64 14.89
N ASN A 355 19.37 -2.84 15.01
CA ASN A 355 20.36 -3.33 14.07
C ASN A 355 19.76 -3.71 12.70
N ASN A 356 18.46 -3.96 12.64
CA ASN A 356 17.78 -4.45 11.44
C ASN A 356 16.95 -3.36 10.72
N CYS A 357 17.11 -2.09 11.07
CA CYS A 357 16.22 -1.03 10.58
C CYS A 357 16.62 -0.45 9.22
N ASN A 358 17.78 -0.83 8.65
CA ASN A 358 18.39 -0.15 7.50
C ASN A 358 18.38 -0.98 6.20
N ASP A 359 17.71 -2.14 6.17
CA ASP A 359 17.75 -3.09 5.03
C ASP A 359 16.49 -3.09 4.15
#